data_AF-A0A3C0C7P2-F1
#
_entry.id   AF-A0A3C0C7P2-F1
#
_cell.length_a   1.000
_cell.length_b   1.000
_cell.length_c   1.000
_cell.angle_alpha   90.00
_cell.angle_beta   90.00
_cell.angle_gamma   90.00
#
_symmetry.space_group_name_H-M   'P 1'
#
loop_
_entity.id
_entity.type
_entity.pdbx_description
1 polymer ?
#
loop_
_entity_poly.entity_id
_entity_poly.type
_entity_poly.pdbx_seq_one_letter_code
_entity_poly.pdbx_strand_id
1 'polypeptide(L)' 'MYLGKADVNTYDKGAGREFLVSNGRGSYGFSTVIGANTRREHGLLVVRPEGETRHSVLVSKIEETIFR' A
#
# COMPACT_ATOMS: atom_id res chain seq x y z
N MET A 1 -13.23 4.36 6.57
CA MET A 1 -12.56 4.20 7.88
C MET A 1 -11.85 5.49 8.19
N TYR A 2 -12.12 6.09 9.35
CA TYR A 2 -11.41 7.29 9.80
C TYR A 2 -10.32 6.86 10.78
N LEU A 3 -9.09 7.33 10.56
CA LEU A 3 -7.95 7.09 11.45
C LEU A 3 -7.47 8.42 12.01
N GLY A 4 -7.44 8.52 13.33
CA GLY A 4 -6.87 9.67 14.03
C GLY A 4 -5.40 9.46 14.36
N LYS A 5 -4.76 10.51 14.90
CA LYS A 5 -3.37 10.46 15.34
C LYS A 5 -3.10 9.30 16.30
N ALA A 6 -4.00 9.03 17.24
CA ALA A 6 -3.83 7.98 18.24
C ALA A 6 -3.81 6.55 17.64
N ASP A 7 -4.37 6.38 16.44
CA ASP A 7 -4.45 5.09 15.75
C ASP A 7 -3.18 4.75 14.96
N VAL A 8 -2.32 5.74 14.68
CA VAL A 8 -1.10 5.59 13.87
C VAL A 8 0.11 6.31 14.47
N ASN A 9 0.07 6.64 15.77
CA ASN A 9 1.14 7.37 16.46
C ASN A 9 2.38 6.52 16.79
N THR A 10 2.35 5.22 16.53
CA THR A 10 3.52 4.34 16.62
C THR A 10 3.65 3.54 15.33
N TYR A 11 4.86 3.09 15.04
CA TYR A 11 5.12 2.25 13.88
C TYR A 11 4.22 1.01 13.88
N ASP A 12 4.17 0.24 14.97
CA ASP A 12 3.40 -1.01 15.03
C ASP A 12 1.89 -0.79 14.79
N LYS A 13 1.34 0.28 15.36
CA LYS A 13 -0.07 0.63 15.15
C LYS A 13 -0.36 1.00 13.71
N GLY A 14 0.52 1.78 13.08
CA GLY A 14 0.36 2.18 11.68
C GLY A 14 0.60 1.02 10.72
N ALA A 15 1.64 0.22 10.95
CA ALA A 15 2.02 -0.92 10.12
C ALA A 15 1.01 -2.06 10.21
N GLY A 16 0.27 -2.19 11.32
CA GLY A 16 -0.81 -3.15 11.49
C GLY A 16 -2.15 -2.74 10.85
N ARG A 17 -2.25 -1.55 10.27
CA ARG A 17 -3.46 -1.04 9.61
C ARG A 17 -3.21 -1.00 8.11
N GLU A 18 -4.00 -1.75 7.36
CA GLU A 18 -3.84 -1.90 5.91
C GLU A 18 -5.08 -1.38 5.16
N PHE A 19 -4.88 -1.01 3.89
CA PHE A 19 -5.95 -0.70 2.94
C PHE A 19 -5.75 -1.51 1.67
N LEU A 20 -6.84 -1.97 1.06
CA LEU A 20 -6.86 -2.61 -0.25
C LEU A 20 -7.93 -1.93 -1.11
N VAL A 21 -7.53 -1.42 -2.27
CA VAL A 21 -8.43 -0.81 -3.25
C VAL A 21 -8.25 -1.53 -4.58
N SER A 22 -9.26 -2.29 -4.98
CA SER A 22 -9.28 -3.02 -6.25
C SER A 22 -9.82 -2.15 -7.38
N ASN A 23 -9.30 -2.34 -8.60
CA ASN A 23 -9.87 -1.73 -9.80
C ASN A 23 -10.99 -2.57 -10.44
N GLY A 24 -11.40 -3.69 -9.83
CA GLY A 24 -12.42 -4.60 -10.35
C GLY A 24 -11.99 -5.47 -11.54
N ARG A 25 -10.74 -5.33 -12.01
CA ARG A 25 -10.17 -6.07 -13.16
C ARG A 25 -8.93 -6.89 -12.76
N GLY A 26 -8.72 -7.08 -11.46
CA GLY A 26 -7.64 -7.90 -10.90
C GLY A 26 -6.37 -7.15 -10.50
N SER A 27 -6.27 -5.84 -10.78
CA SER A 27 -5.20 -4.97 -10.27
C SER A 27 -5.69 -4.19 -9.05
N TYR A 28 -4.77 -3.76 -8.20
CA TYR A 28 -5.12 -3.11 -6.94
C TYR A 28 -4.02 -2.18 -6.40
N GLY A 29 -4.37 -1.33 -5.45
CA GLY A 29 -3.45 -0.71 -4.50
C GLY A 29 -3.64 -1.35 -3.12
N PHE A 30 -2.56 -1.79 -2.50
CA PHE A 30 -2.55 -2.45 -1.19
C PHE A 30 -1.33 -1.99 -0.41
N SER A 31 -1.51 -1.41 0.77
CA SER A 31 -0.38 -1.08 1.65
C SER A 31 -0.85 -0.88 3.09
N THR A 32 0.08 -0.58 3.97
CA THR A 32 -0.26 -0.04 5.29
C THR A 32 -0.66 1.43 5.16
N VAL A 33 -1.47 1.91 6.10
CA VAL A 33 -1.95 3.30 6.11
C VAL A 33 -0.84 4.33 6.33
N ILE A 34 0.33 3.88 6.81
CA ILE A 34 1.54 4.70 6.96
C ILE A 34 2.55 4.52 5.82
N GLY A 35 2.19 3.78 4.75
CA GLY A 35 3.08 3.54 3.60
C GLY A 35 4.27 2.63 3.88
N ALA A 36 4.25 1.85 4.97
CA ALA A 36 5.23 0.80 5.24
C ALA A 36 4.94 -0.45 4.40
N ASN A 37 5.96 -0.97 3.74
CA ASN A 37 5.90 -2.20 2.95
C ASN A 37 6.30 -3.40 3.82
N THR A 38 5.34 -3.96 4.56
CA THR A 38 5.53 -5.10 5.46
C THR A 38 5.36 -6.45 4.77
N ARG A 39 4.86 -6.47 3.54
CA ARG A 39 4.63 -7.68 2.72
C ARG A 39 5.07 -7.44 1.28
N ARG A 40 5.29 -8.53 0.54
CA ARG A 40 5.74 -8.49 -0.85
C ARG A 40 4.67 -7.93 -1.80
N GLU A 41 3.40 -8.10 -1.44
CA GLU A 41 2.25 -7.67 -2.22
C GLU A 41 1.89 -6.19 -1.95
N HIS A 42 2.60 -5.51 -1.04
CA HIS A 42 2.35 -4.09 -0.78
C HIS A 42 2.87 -3.23 -1.93
N GLY A 43 1.98 -2.42 -2.48
CA GLY A 43 2.25 -1.43 -3.51
C GLY A 43 1.05 -0.53 -3.78
N LEU A 44 1.32 0.70 -4.19
CA LEU A 44 0.30 1.65 -4.64
C LEU A 44 -0.26 1.30 -6.03
N LEU A 45 0.54 0.62 -6.86
CA LEU A 45 0.11 0.08 -8.15
C LEU A 45 0.61 -1.35 -8.31
N VAL A 46 -0.28 -2.30 -8.06
CA VAL A 46 -0.04 -3.72 -8.26
C VAL A 46 -0.89 -4.21 -9.41
N VAL A 47 -0.23 -4.69 -10.47
CA VAL A 47 -0.87 -5.06 -11.73
C VAL A 47 -0.85 -6.57 -11.92
N ARG A 48 -1.95 -7.12 -12.41
CA ARG A 48 -1.99 -8.48 -12.95
C ARG A 48 -2.08 -8.40 -14.47
N PRO A 49 -0.96 -8.63 -15.19
CA PRO A 49 -0.98 -8.65 -16.65
C PRO A 49 -1.94 -9.71 -17.20
N GLU A 50 -2.48 -9.47 -18.38
CA GLU A 50 -3.32 -10.45 -19.07
C GLU A 50 -2.51 -11.72 -19.36
N GLY A 51 -3.10 -12.88 -19.10
CA GLY A 51 -2.43 -14.18 -19.26
C GLY A 51 -1.49 -14.57 -18.12
N GLU A 52 -1.22 -13.68 -17.15
CA GLU A 52 -0.33 -13.97 -16.03
C GLU A 52 -1.06 -14.48 -14.78
N THR A 53 -0.35 -15.34 -14.05
CA THR A 53 -0.81 -15.88 -12.76
C THR A 53 -0.35 -15.04 -11.58
N ARG A 54 0.71 -14.24 -11.75
CA ARG A 54 1.34 -13.47 -10.69
C ARG A 54 1.10 -11.98 -10.86
N HIS A 55 0.97 -11.30 -9.72
CA HIS A 55 0.96 -9.85 -9.65
C HIS A 55 2.38 -9.27 -9.69
N SER A 56 2.52 -8.13 -10.35
CA SER A 56 3.75 -7.32 -10.39
C SER A 56 3.51 -5.99 -9.68
N VAL A 57 4.42 -5.59 -8.80
CA VAL A 57 4.39 -4.29 -8.14
C VAL A 57 5.10 -3.27 -9.04
N LEU A 58 4.36 -2.32 -9.61
CA LEU A 58 4.92 -1.28 -10.47
C LEU A 58 5.27 -0.02 -9.67
N VAL A 59 4.50 0.29 -8.63
CA VAL A 59 4.77 1.40 -7.70
C VAL A 59 4.64 0.87 -6.29
N SER A 60 5.75 0.78 -5.56
CA SER A 60 5.77 0.25 -4.20
C SER A 60 5.32 1.28 -3.16
N LYS A 61 5.67 2.56 -3.34
CA LYS A 61 5.53 3.62 -2.34
C LYS A 61 5.79 5.00 -2.97
N ILE A 62 5.26 6.06 -2.34
CA ILE A 62 5.58 7.47 -2.63
C ILE A 62 6.09 8.11 -1.33
N GLU A 63 7.13 8.93 -1.42
CA GLU A 63 7.63 9.73 -0.30
C GLU A 63 7.73 11.19 -0.70
N GLU A 64 7.30 12.06 0.20
CA GLU A 64 7.58 13.48 0.11
C GLU A 64 8.98 13.74 0.66
N THR A 65 9.77 14.53 -0.06
CA THR A 65 11.09 14.98 0.39
C THR A 65 11.06 16.49 0.48
N ILE A 66 11.39 17.02 1.67
CA ILE A 66 11.53 18.46 1.88
C ILE A 66 12.98 18.82 1.61
N PHE A 67 13.20 19.69 0.64
CA PHE A 67 14.51 20.30 0.38
C PHE A 67 14.63 21.62 1.16
N ARG A 68 15.86 21.93 1.58
CA ARG A 68 16.21 23.21 2.23
C ARG A 68 16.71 24.21 1.20
#